data_AF-A0A961T334-F1
#
_entry.id   AF-A0A961T334-F1
#
_cell.length_a   1.000
_cell.length_b   1.000
_cell.length_c   1.000
_cell.angle_alpha   90.00
_cell.angle_beta   90.00
_cell.angle_gamma   90.00
#
_symmetry.space_group_name_H-M   'P 1'
#
loop_
_entity.id
_entity.type
_entity.pdbx_description
1 polymer ?
#
loop_
_entity_poly.entity_id
_entity_poly.type
_entity_poly.pdbx_seq_one_letter_code
_entity_poly.pdbx_strand_id
1 'polypeptide(L)'
;HSSVQGELRTLERLESEREAVMANAHAIQDSDLDRLWNLAASSLAPEDGKAPALLVTQMTKLQETNSAHLRLKEETAALEKELESLHTAIAETGPVMQEQKRLEESIRLAQESYDAIAKRFDNAQITGALGEFEAPERIKIIEAAADPVVPVTPGNMLFALAGILAGILAGAGLAGAAEVLDTRLRSRNQFENATKVPVIARFVV
;
A
#
# COMPACT_ATOMS: atom_id res chain seq x y z
N HIS A 1 -8.30 4.60 -34.15
CA HIS A 1 -7.99 3.16 -34.28
C HIS A 1 -7.97 2.63 -35.71
N SER A 2 -8.80 3.11 -36.64
CA SER A 2 -8.84 2.62 -38.03
C SER A 2 -7.58 2.93 -38.85
N SER A 3 -6.93 4.08 -38.61
CA SER A 3 -5.69 4.47 -39.30
C SER A 3 -4.50 3.56 -38.93
N VAL A 4 -4.34 3.20 -37.65
CA VAL A 4 -3.29 2.27 -37.20
C VAL A 4 -3.48 0.87 -37.80
N GLN A 5 -4.73 0.40 -37.94
CA GLN A 5 -5.05 -0.86 -38.60
C GLN A 5 -4.87 -0.82 -40.13
N GLY A 6 -4.83 0.37 -40.73
CA GLY A 6 -4.49 0.56 -42.14
C GLY A 6 -2.99 0.41 -42.36
N GLU A 7 -2.19 1.06 -41.52
CA GLU A 7 -0.72 1.01 -41.58
C GLU A 7 -0.14 -0.37 -41.23
N LEU A 8 -0.80 -1.13 -40.34
CA LEU A 8 -0.39 -2.52 -40.08
C LEU A 8 -0.57 -3.42 -41.32
N ARG A 9 -1.64 -3.21 -42.09
CA ARG A 9 -1.91 -3.98 -43.32
C ARG A 9 -0.97 -3.61 -44.46
N THR A 10 -0.54 -2.35 -44.53
CA THR A 10 0.47 -1.93 -45.52
C THR A 10 1.84 -2.50 -45.16
N LEU A 11 2.20 -2.54 -43.87
CA LEU A 11 3.42 -3.16 -43.38
C LEU A 11 3.48 -4.66 -43.72
N GLU A 12 2.44 -5.42 -43.37
CA GLU A 12 2.37 -6.87 -43.68
C GLU A 12 2.45 -7.12 -45.19
N ARG A 13 1.80 -6.28 -46.01
CA ARG A 13 1.88 -6.38 -47.47
C ARG A 13 3.31 -6.13 -47.96
N LEU A 14 3.98 -5.10 -47.46
CA LEU A 14 5.35 -4.75 -47.82
C LEU A 14 6.35 -5.83 -47.39
N GLU A 15 6.18 -6.43 -46.21
CA GLU A 15 7.01 -7.55 -45.76
C GLU A 15 6.82 -8.78 -46.64
N SER A 16 5.59 -9.14 -46.99
CA SER A 16 5.33 -10.27 -47.90
C SER A 16 5.85 -10.02 -49.32
N GLU A 17 5.74 -8.79 -49.83
CA GLU A 17 6.33 -8.39 -51.11
C GLU A 17 7.85 -8.46 -51.04
N ARG A 18 8.47 -7.98 -49.95
CA ARG A 18 9.91 -8.08 -49.74
C ARG A 18 10.35 -9.54 -49.67
N GLU A 19 9.66 -10.38 -48.94
CA GLU A 19 10.01 -11.79 -48.77
C GLU A 19 9.84 -12.56 -50.08
N ALA A 20 8.78 -12.27 -50.86
CA ALA A 20 8.60 -12.81 -52.21
C ALA A 20 9.69 -12.34 -53.19
N VAL A 21 10.11 -11.08 -53.09
CA VAL A 21 11.23 -10.54 -53.90
C VAL A 21 12.56 -11.13 -53.45
N MET A 22 12.79 -11.37 -52.16
CA MET A 22 14.01 -12.00 -51.64
C MET A 22 14.05 -13.50 -51.94
N ALA A 23 12.90 -14.18 -51.98
CA ALA A 23 12.80 -15.58 -52.38
C ALA A 23 13.00 -15.77 -53.90
N ASN A 24 12.53 -14.81 -54.71
CA ASN A 24 12.74 -14.80 -56.16
C ASN A 24 14.07 -14.17 -56.59
N ALA A 25 14.70 -13.37 -55.73
CA ALA A 25 16.09 -12.95 -55.88
C ALA A 25 16.96 -14.16 -55.55
N HIS A 26 17.13 -15.05 -56.54
CA HIS A 26 18.22 -16.01 -56.52
C HIS A 26 19.48 -15.28 -56.10
N ALA A 27 20.13 -15.76 -55.03
CA ALA A 27 21.43 -15.27 -54.59
C ALA A 27 22.30 -15.18 -55.85
N ILE A 28 22.73 -13.96 -56.20
CA ILE A 28 23.53 -13.70 -57.39
C ILE A 28 24.70 -14.69 -57.35
N GLN A 29 24.64 -15.75 -58.17
CA GLN A 29 25.69 -16.76 -58.24
C GLN A 29 26.83 -16.16 -59.06
N ASP A 30 28.08 -16.55 -58.80
CA ASP A 30 29.24 -16.05 -59.56
C ASP A 30 29.07 -16.21 -61.07
N SER A 31 28.32 -17.23 -61.51
CA SER A 31 27.95 -17.44 -62.92
C SER A 31 27.00 -16.39 -63.51
N ASP A 32 26.17 -15.75 -62.69
CA ASP A 32 25.31 -14.65 -63.12
C ASP A 32 26.12 -13.35 -63.25
N LEU A 33 27.13 -13.17 -62.39
CA LEU A 33 28.10 -12.09 -62.52
C LEU A 33 28.89 -12.23 -63.83
N ASP A 34 29.27 -13.44 -64.22
CA ASP A 34 29.93 -13.72 -65.51
C ASP A 34 29.01 -13.46 -66.71
N ARG A 35 27.71 -13.78 -66.61
CA ARG A 35 26.72 -13.47 -67.66
C ARG A 35 26.50 -11.97 -67.79
N LEU A 36 26.41 -11.24 -66.68
CA LEU A 36 26.32 -9.78 -66.68
C LEU A 36 27.60 -9.15 -67.20
N TRP A 37 28.77 -9.71 -66.87
CA TRP A 37 30.06 -9.30 -67.42
C TRP A 37 30.14 -9.51 -68.92
N ASN A 38 29.70 -10.65 -69.42
CA ASN A 38 29.69 -10.94 -70.86
C ASN A 38 28.64 -10.11 -71.61
N LEU A 39 27.52 -9.78 -70.98
CA LEU A 39 26.48 -8.95 -71.57
C LEU A 39 26.89 -7.46 -71.56
N ALA A 40 27.61 -7.01 -70.53
CA ALA A 40 28.28 -5.71 -70.50
C ALA A 40 29.41 -5.66 -71.53
N ALA A 41 30.31 -6.64 -71.55
CA ALA A 41 31.44 -6.72 -72.49
C ALA A 41 31.00 -6.81 -73.95
N SER A 42 29.90 -7.51 -74.24
CA SER A 42 29.32 -7.55 -75.60
C SER A 42 28.65 -6.23 -76.01
N SER A 43 28.23 -5.40 -75.04
CA SER A 43 27.81 -4.00 -75.30
C SER A 43 28.98 -3.01 -75.47
N LEU A 44 30.21 -3.43 -75.11
CA LEU A 44 31.45 -2.70 -75.39
C LEU A 44 32.08 -3.09 -76.74
N ALA A 45 31.42 -3.92 -77.57
CA ALA A 45 31.84 -4.15 -78.95
C ALA A 45 31.73 -2.82 -79.74
N PRO A 46 32.83 -2.32 -80.34
CA PRO A 46 32.90 -0.96 -80.85
C PRO A 46 32.26 -0.85 -82.23
N GLU A 47 30.98 -0.49 -82.27
CA GLU A 47 30.33 0.12 -83.43
C GLU A 47 29.60 1.37 -82.91
N ASP A 48 30.16 2.54 -83.21
CA ASP A 48 29.74 3.89 -82.82
C ASP A 48 29.87 4.30 -81.33
N GLY A 49 30.56 5.42 -81.10
CA GLY A 49 30.94 6.00 -79.80
C GLY A 49 29.81 6.52 -78.89
N LYS A 50 28.70 5.78 -78.77
CA LYS A 50 27.53 6.09 -77.93
C LYS A 50 27.53 5.33 -76.59
N ALA A 51 28.29 4.25 -76.46
CA ALA A 51 28.48 3.50 -75.21
C ALA A 51 29.00 4.33 -73.99
N PRO A 52 29.97 5.26 -74.14
CA PRO A 52 30.44 6.05 -72.99
C PRO A 52 29.39 7.03 -72.46
N ALA A 53 28.43 7.49 -73.28
CA ALA A 53 27.40 8.43 -72.85
C ALA A 53 26.31 7.77 -71.98
N LEU A 54 25.99 6.49 -72.21
CA LEU A 54 25.01 5.74 -71.43
C LEU A 54 25.53 5.38 -70.03
N LEU A 55 26.79 4.95 -69.92
CA LEU A 55 27.45 4.69 -68.63
C LEU A 55 27.54 5.95 -67.78
N VAL A 56 27.91 7.09 -68.37
CA VAL A 56 27.93 8.38 -67.68
C VAL A 56 26.53 8.75 -67.19
N THR A 57 25.48 8.55 -67.99
CA THR A 57 24.09 8.81 -67.60
C THR A 57 23.59 7.87 -66.49
N GLN A 58 24.04 6.61 -66.49
CA GLN A 58 23.73 5.66 -65.43
C GLN A 58 24.47 5.98 -64.13
N MET A 59 25.74 6.40 -64.20
CA MET A 59 26.51 6.85 -63.04
C MET A 59 25.93 8.12 -62.43
N THR A 60 25.53 9.11 -63.24
CA THR A 60 24.89 10.33 -62.72
C THR A 60 23.57 10.02 -62.04
N LYS A 61 22.76 9.11 -62.61
CA LYS A 61 21.51 8.67 -62.00
C LYS A 61 21.73 7.89 -60.69
N LEU A 62 22.76 7.06 -60.61
CA LEU A 62 23.14 6.37 -59.36
C LEU A 62 23.67 7.34 -58.30
N GLN A 63 24.43 8.36 -58.70
CA GLN A 63 24.89 9.39 -57.77
C GLN A 63 23.72 10.21 -57.23
N GLU A 64 22.77 10.56 -58.09
CA GLU A 64 21.56 11.29 -57.71
C GLU A 64 20.69 10.47 -56.75
N THR A 65 20.44 9.19 -57.05
CA THR A 65 19.68 8.31 -56.15
C THR A 65 20.40 8.06 -54.82
N ASN A 66 21.72 7.89 -54.83
CA ASN A 66 22.50 7.74 -53.61
C ASN A 66 22.45 9.02 -52.75
N SER A 67 22.52 10.20 -53.38
CA SER A 67 22.38 11.47 -52.66
C SER A 67 20.99 11.66 -52.07
N ALA A 68 19.94 11.24 -52.78
CA ALA A 68 18.56 11.25 -52.30
C ALA A 68 18.38 10.28 -51.12
N HIS A 69 18.98 9.09 -51.19
CA HIS A 69 18.96 8.10 -50.11
C HIS A 69 19.67 8.61 -48.86
N LEU A 70 20.83 9.26 -49.01
CA LEU A 70 21.56 9.87 -47.89
C LEU A 70 20.75 10.99 -47.22
N ARG A 71 20.12 11.85 -48.01
CA ARG A 71 19.20 12.89 -47.49
C ARG A 71 18.04 12.30 -46.72
N LEU A 72 17.37 11.30 -47.29
CA LEU A 72 16.23 10.64 -46.64
C LEU A 72 16.67 9.96 -45.33
N LYS A 73 17.87 9.37 -45.31
CA LYS A 73 18.45 8.77 -44.11
C LYS A 73 18.73 9.81 -43.02
N GLU A 74 19.28 10.96 -43.39
CA GLU A 74 19.49 12.09 -42.45
C GLU A 74 18.16 12.63 -41.92
N GLU A 75 17.15 12.76 -42.79
CA GLU A 75 15.81 13.20 -42.40
C GLU A 75 15.14 12.21 -41.44
N THR A 76 15.25 10.89 -41.70
CA THR A 76 14.75 9.88 -40.77
C THR A 76 15.46 9.92 -39.43
N ALA A 77 16.78 10.12 -39.41
CA ALA A 77 17.54 10.22 -38.17
C ALA A 77 17.20 11.50 -37.38
N ALA A 78 16.93 12.61 -38.07
CA ALA A 78 16.48 13.84 -37.45
C ALA A 78 15.07 13.68 -36.84
N LEU A 79 14.16 13.03 -37.57
CA LEU A 79 12.81 12.72 -37.10
C LEU A 79 12.82 11.77 -35.90
N GLU A 80 13.67 10.75 -35.90
CA GLU A 80 13.83 9.83 -34.75
C GLU A 80 14.26 10.60 -33.49
N LYS A 81 15.23 11.51 -33.64
CA LYS A 81 15.70 12.34 -32.53
C LYS A 81 14.63 13.30 -32.01
N GLU A 82 13.85 13.90 -32.91
CA GLU A 82 12.72 14.75 -32.54
C GLU A 82 11.65 13.95 -31.78
N LEU A 83 11.35 12.74 -32.24
CA LEU A 83 10.39 11.83 -31.62
C LEU A 83 10.83 11.40 -30.22
N GLU A 84 12.12 11.10 -30.03
CA GLU A 84 12.70 10.81 -28.72
C GLU A 84 12.58 11.99 -27.74
N SER A 85 12.83 13.21 -28.23
CA SER A 85 12.69 14.43 -27.41
C SER A 85 11.24 14.67 -26.98
N LEU A 86 10.29 14.47 -27.90
CA LEU A 86 8.85 14.55 -27.62
C LEU A 86 8.41 13.48 -26.62
N HIS A 87 8.91 12.25 -26.76
CA HIS A 87 8.61 11.16 -25.84
C HIS A 87 9.09 11.47 -24.43
N THR A 88 10.28 12.04 -24.31
CA THR A 88 10.87 12.48 -23.03
C THR A 88 10.04 13.61 -22.41
N ALA A 89 9.69 14.63 -23.20
CA ALA A 89 8.85 15.74 -22.72
C ALA A 89 7.46 15.26 -22.23
N ILE A 90 6.85 14.30 -22.94
CA ILE A 90 5.59 13.68 -22.53
C ILE A 90 5.78 12.87 -21.24
N ALA A 91 6.86 12.10 -21.13
CA ALA A 91 7.16 11.30 -19.94
C ALA A 91 7.40 12.17 -18.69
N GLU A 92 8.00 13.35 -18.85
CA GLU A 92 8.17 14.32 -17.76
C GLU A 92 6.86 15.00 -17.37
N THR A 93 5.98 15.29 -18.35
CA THR A 93 4.72 16.02 -18.11
C THR A 93 3.59 15.12 -17.61
N GLY A 94 3.59 13.83 -17.99
CA GLY A 94 2.56 12.86 -17.61
C GLY A 94 2.34 12.73 -16.09
N PRO A 95 3.39 12.51 -15.27
CA PRO A 95 3.29 12.44 -13.81
C PRO A 95 2.71 13.71 -13.19
N VAL A 96 3.07 14.89 -13.71
CA VAL A 96 2.58 16.18 -13.21
C VAL A 96 1.07 16.32 -13.46
N MET A 97 0.59 15.98 -14.65
CA MET A 97 -0.84 15.99 -14.96
C MET A 97 -1.64 14.98 -14.11
N GLN A 98 -1.08 13.79 -13.90
CA GLN A 98 -1.70 12.78 -13.05
C GLN A 98 -1.80 13.25 -11.59
N GLU A 99 -0.74 13.88 -11.07
CA GLU A 99 -0.72 14.40 -9.71
C GLU A 99 -1.68 15.58 -9.54
N GLN A 100 -1.75 16.49 -10.52
CA GLN A 100 -2.75 17.57 -10.51
C GLN A 100 -4.17 17.01 -10.44
N LYS A 101 -4.51 16.04 -11.29
CA LYS A 101 -5.84 15.41 -11.30
C LYS A 101 -6.15 14.72 -9.96
N ARG A 102 -5.15 14.04 -9.36
CA ARG A 102 -5.28 13.41 -8.04
C ARG A 102 -5.56 14.45 -6.96
N LEU A 103 -4.85 15.58 -6.98
CA LEU A 103 -5.06 16.68 -6.04
C LEU A 103 -6.45 17.29 -6.19
N GLU A 104 -6.88 17.59 -7.41
CA GLU A 104 -8.22 18.13 -7.70
C GLU A 104 -9.32 17.21 -7.16
N GLU A 105 -9.19 15.89 -7.38
CA GLU A 105 -10.13 14.91 -6.84
C GLU A 105 -10.11 14.87 -5.32
N SER A 106 -8.94 14.95 -4.69
CA SER A 106 -8.82 14.98 -3.23
C SER A 106 -9.47 16.23 -2.62
N ILE A 107 -9.32 17.40 -3.27
CA ILE A 107 -9.94 18.65 -2.84
C ILE A 107 -11.46 18.55 -2.94
N ARG A 108 -11.98 18.03 -4.05
CA ARG A 108 -13.41 17.83 -4.25
C ARG A 108 -14.01 16.92 -3.16
N LEU A 109 -13.37 15.78 -2.89
CA LEU A 109 -13.83 14.85 -1.85
C LEU A 109 -13.79 15.47 -0.44
N ALA A 110 -12.74 16.25 -0.14
CA ALA A 110 -12.62 16.95 1.13
C ALA A 110 -13.73 17.99 1.32
N GLN A 111 -14.05 18.76 0.28
CA GLN A 111 -15.16 19.72 0.29
C GLN A 111 -16.51 19.02 0.50
N GLU A 112 -16.76 17.93 -0.22
CA GLU A 112 -18.02 17.18 -0.10
C GLU A 112 -18.19 16.57 1.30
N SER A 113 -17.11 16.06 1.89
CA SER A 113 -17.09 15.57 3.27
C SER A 113 -17.35 16.69 4.29
N TYR A 114 -16.70 17.85 4.10
CA TYR A 114 -16.91 19.02 4.95
C TYR A 114 -18.38 19.46 4.91
N ASP A 115 -18.96 19.61 3.71
CA ASP A 115 -20.34 20.02 3.54
C ASP A 115 -21.33 19.03 4.16
N ALA A 116 -21.05 17.73 4.05
CA ALA A 116 -21.87 16.70 4.68
C ALA A 116 -21.84 16.78 6.22
N ILE A 117 -20.66 17.02 6.81
CA ILE A 117 -20.51 17.17 8.27
C ILE A 117 -21.16 18.47 8.73
N ALA A 118 -20.93 19.58 8.03
CA ALA A 118 -21.53 20.88 8.34
C ALA A 118 -23.07 20.79 8.34
N LYS A 119 -23.67 20.19 7.31
CA LYS A 119 -25.12 19.98 7.25
C LYS A 119 -25.64 19.12 8.41
N ARG A 120 -24.92 18.06 8.78
CA ARG A 120 -25.30 17.20 9.92
C ARG A 120 -25.22 17.95 11.24
N PHE A 121 -24.22 18.81 11.41
CA PHE A 121 -24.08 19.66 12.59
C PHE A 121 -25.23 20.66 12.70
N ASP A 122 -25.56 21.36 11.61
CA ASP A 122 -26.69 22.29 11.56
C ASP A 122 -28.01 21.57 11.88
N ASN A 123 -28.26 20.40 11.27
CA ASN A 123 -29.44 19.60 11.55
C ASN A 123 -29.48 19.13 13.01
N ALA A 124 -28.36 18.68 13.58
CA ALA A 124 -28.30 18.25 14.97
C ALA A 124 -28.53 19.42 15.94
N GLN A 125 -28.06 20.62 15.61
CA GLN A 125 -28.32 21.83 16.39
C GLN A 125 -29.81 22.19 16.35
N ILE A 126 -30.43 22.16 15.16
CA ILE A 126 -31.86 22.44 14.98
C ILE A 126 -32.72 21.38 15.69
N THR A 127 -32.44 20.10 15.48
CA THR A 127 -33.18 19.00 16.12
C THR A 127 -32.92 18.91 17.61
N GLY A 128 -31.71 19.22 18.08
CA GLY A 128 -31.40 19.30 19.50
C GLY A 128 -32.16 20.42 20.19
N ALA A 129 -32.17 21.61 19.60
CA ALA A 129 -32.99 22.72 20.07
C ALA A 129 -34.49 22.34 20.07
N LEU A 130 -35.00 21.77 18.98
CA LEU A 130 -36.41 21.36 18.88
C LEU A 130 -36.78 20.27 19.89
N GLY A 131 -35.89 19.29 20.10
CA GLY A 131 -36.08 18.21 21.08
C GLY A 131 -36.12 18.72 22.52
N GLU A 132 -35.34 19.74 22.86
CA GLU A 132 -35.40 20.39 24.18
C GLU A 132 -36.73 21.14 24.38
N PHE A 133 -37.29 21.74 23.32
CA PHE A 133 -38.58 22.43 23.37
C PHE A 133 -39.81 21.50 23.28
N GLU A 134 -39.74 20.34 22.61
CA GLU A 134 -40.85 19.37 22.46
C GLU A 134 -40.87 18.27 23.54
N ALA A 135 -39.74 18.01 24.22
CA ALA A 135 -39.66 17.00 25.28
C ALA A 135 -40.63 17.19 26.47
N PRO A 136 -40.96 18.39 26.97
CA PRO A 136 -41.79 18.50 28.17
C PRO A 136 -43.25 18.02 27.95
N GLU A 137 -43.75 17.92 26.71
CA GLU A 137 -45.15 17.54 26.45
C GLU A 137 -45.39 16.03 26.27
N ARG A 138 -44.36 15.21 25.99
CA ARG A 138 -44.54 13.78 25.63
C ARG A 138 -43.92 12.76 26.57
N ILE A 139 -43.22 13.19 27.63
CA ILE A 139 -42.64 12.26 28.60
C ILE A 139 -43.70 11.89 29.64
N LYS A 140 -44.49 10.86 29.33
CA LYS A 140 -45.31 10.17 30.34
C LYS A 140 -44.46 9.06 30.94
N ILE A 141 -44.02 9.22 32.18
CA ILE A 141 -43.31 8.17 32.93
C ILE A 141 -44.27 6.97 33.01
N ILE A 142 -44.00 5.91 32.25
CA ILE A 142 -44.87 4.71 32.18
C ILE A 142 -44.74 3.92 33.48
N GLU A 143 -43.53 3.87 34.04
CA GLU A 143 -43.24 3.18 35.30
C GLU A 143 -42.01 3.81 35.94
N ALA A 144 -42.12 4.24 37.20
CA ALA A 144 -40.97 4.70 37.97
C ALA A 144 -40.09 3.48 38.32
N ALA A 145 -38.77 3.67 38.39
CA ALA A 145 -37.87 2.59 38.80
C ALA A 145 -38.32 2.05 40.17
N ALA A 146 -38.54 0.74 40.26
CA ALA A 146 -38.89 0.11 41.52
C ALA A 146 -37.66 0.13 42.43
N ASP A 147 -37.75 0.86 43.53
CA ASP A 147 -36.73 0.81 44.57
C ASP A 147 -36.62 -0.63 45.11
N PRO A 148 -35.40 -1.15 45.32
CA PRO A 148 -35.24 -2.51 45.82
C PRO A 148 -35.86 -2.64 47.21
N VAL A 149 -36.93 -3.44 47.30
CA VAL A 149 -37.69 -3.71 48.54
C VAL A 149 -36.83 -4.40 49.61
N VAL A 150 -35.75 -5.06 49.18
CA VAL A 150 -34.82 -5.77 50.07
C VAL A 150 -33.40 -5.25 49.82
N PRO A 151 -32.65 -4.90 50.89
CA PRO A 151 -31.25 -4.51 50.73
C PRO A 151 -30.45 -5.67 50.10
N VAL A 152 -29.65 -5.35 49.09
CA VAL A 152 -28.72 -6.28 48.42
C VAL A 152 -27.49 -6.63 49.27
N THR A 153 -27.40 -6.08 50.49
CA THR A 153 -26.30 -6.33 51.42
C THR A 153 -26.64 -7.50 52.35
N PRO A 154 -25.67 -8.39 52.65
CA PRO A 154 -25.86 -9.39 53.69
C PRO A 154 -26.12 -8.67 55.02
N GLY A 155 -27.16 -9.10 55.75
CA GLY A 155 -27.68 -8.37 56.91
C GLY A 155 -26.61 -8.05 57.95
N ASN A 156 -26.68 -6.85 58.55
CA ASN A 156 -25.70 -6.32 59.51
C ASN A 156 -25.36 -7.28 60.66
N MET A 157 -26.30 -8.15 61.04
CA MET A 157 -26.14 -9.16 62.07
C MET A 157 -25.07 -10.22 61.72
N LEU A 158 -24.92 -10.57 60.43
CA LEU A 158 -23.90 -11.50 59.98
C LEU A 158 -22.48 -10.92 60.19
N PHE A 159 -22.29 -9.65 59.86
CA PHE A 159 -21.02 -8.95 60.09
C PHE A 159 -20.71 -8.81 61.58
N ALA A 160 -21.71 -8.52 62.41
CA ALA A 160 -21.53 -8.46 63.86
C ALA A 160 -21.07 -9.81 64.42
N LEU A 161 -21.72 -10.92 64.01
CA LEU A 161 -21.36 -12.25 64.46
C LEU A 161 -19.97 -12.68 63.96
N ALA A 162 -19.66 -12.41 62.69
CA ALA A 162 -18.34 -12.67 62.11
C ALA A 162 -17.23 -11.87 62.81
N GLY A 163 -17.48 -10.60 63.14
CA GLY A 163 -16.54 -9.75 63.88
C GLY A 163 -16.25 -10.26 65.29
N ILE A 164 -17.28 -10.71 66.01
CA ILE A 164 -17.11 -11.32 67.34
C ILE A 164 -16.27 -12.60 67.25
N LEU A 165 -16.61 -13.50 66.33
CA LEU A 165 -15.86 -14.75 66.10
C LEU A 165 -14.40 -14.48 65.73
N ALA A 166 -14.16 -13.56 64.78
CA ALA A 166 -12.82 -13.19 64.36
C ALA A 166 -12.02 -12.54 65.50
N GLY A 167 -12.67 -11.68 66.31
CA GLY A 167 -12.04 -11.03 67.47
C GLY A 167 -11.61 -12.02 68.55
N ILE A 168 -12.45 -13.01 68.85
CA ILE A 168 -12.11 -14.07 69.82
C ILE A 168 -10.95 -14.92 69.30
N LEU A 169 -11.00 -15.34 68.04
CA LEU A 169 -9.94 -16.14 67.43
C LEU A 169 -8.61 -15.36 67.38
N ALA A 170 -8.64 -14.09 66.98
CA ALA A 170 -7.47 -13.24 66.95
C ALA A 170 -6.92 -12.98 68.36
N GLY A 171 -7.78 -12.70 69.34
CA GLY A 171 -7.38 -12.49 70.73
C GLY A 171 -6.74 -13.73 71.36
N ALA A 172 -7.34 -14.90 71.17
CA ALA A 172 -6.80 -16.17 71.64
C ALA A 172 -5.47 -16.51 70.91
N GLY A 173 -5.40 -16.28 69.61
CA GLY A 173 -4.19 -16.46 68.82
C GLY A 173 -3.04 -15.56 69.27
N LEU A 174 -3.32 -14.28 69.52
CA LEU A 174 -2.33 -13.33 70.05
C LEU A 174 -1.90 -13.67 71.48
N ALA A 175 -2.82 -14.07 72.35
CA ALA A 175 -2.49 -14.51 73.71
C ALA A 175 -1.61 -15.77 73.70
N GLY A 176 -1.94 -16.74 72.83
CA GLY A 176 -1.13 -17.94 72.65
C GLY A 176 0.25 -17.63 72.07
N ALA A 177 0.34 -16.77 71.06
CA ALA A 177 1.61 -16.31 70.51
C ALA A 177 2.45 -15.56 71.56
N ALA A 178 1.82 -14.70 72.37
CA ALA A 178 2.47 -14.00 73.45
C ALA A 178 3.00 -14.97 74.53
N GLU A 179 2.27 -16.03 74.87
CA GLU A 179 2.73 -17.07 75.80
C GLU A 179 3.91 -17.88 75.23
N VAL A 180 3.88 -18.24 73.94
CA VAL A 180 5.00 -18.95 73.29
C VAL A 180 6.25 -18.07 73.17
N LEU A 181 6.08 -16.76 73.02
CA LEU A 181 7.17 -15.79 72.98
C LEU A 181 7.65 -15.37 74.39
N ASP A 182 6.85 -15.60 75.44
CA ASP A 182 7.26 -15.36 76.83
C ASP A 182 8.16 -16.51 77.30
N THR A 183 9.46 -16.22 77.43
CA THR A 183 10.47 -17.18 77.91
C THR A 183 10.52 -17.27 79.44
N ARG A 184 9.57 -16.65 80.16
CA ARG A 184 9.50 -16.70 81.62
C ARG A 184 8.92 -18.04 82.09
N LEU A 185 9.74 -18.81 82.80
CA LEU A 185 9.32 -20.01 83.50
C LEU A 185 8.49 -19.63 84.73
N ARG A 186 7.15 -19.59 84.59
CA ARG A 186 6.23 -19.25 85.69
C ARG A 186 5.74 -20.48 86.45
N SER A 187 5.73 -21.65 85.81
CA SER A 187 5.21 -22.88 86.41
C SER A 187 6.32 -23.72 87.03
N ARG A 188 6.03 -24.32 88.20
CA ARG A 188 6.93 -25.25 88.91
C ARG A 188 7.45 -26.34 87.98
N ASN A 189 6.56 -26.93 87.18
CA ASN A 189 6.90 -28.02 86.26
C ASN A 189 7.84 -27.55 85.14
N GLN A 190 7.73 -26.28 84.69
CA GLN A 190 8.62 -25.73 83.67
C GLN A 190 10.05 -25.54 84.22
N PHE A 191 10.19 -25.10 85.48
CA PHE A 191 11.49 -24.96 86.14
C PHE A 191 12.14 -26.32 86.46
N GLU A 192 11.36 -27.27 86.99
CA GLU A 192 11.85 -28.61 87.31
C GLU A 192 12.29 -29.37 86.05
N ASN A 193 11.55 -29.25 84.93
CA ASN A 193 11.96 -29.85 83.66
C ASN A 193 13.21 -29.20 83.05
N ALA A 194 13.37 -27.88 83.16
CA ALA A 194 14.52 -27.18 82.61
C ALA A 194 15.82 -27.42 83.41
N THR A 195 15.73 -27.46 84.74
CA THR A 195 16.91 -27.55 85.63
C THR A 195 17.16 -28.95 86.19
N LYS A 196 16.20 -29.88 86.08
CA LYS A 196 16.22 -31.22 86.69
C LYS A 196 16.43 -31.24 88.21
N VAL A 197 16.15 -30.12 88.89
CA VAL A 197 16.23 -29.99 90.35
C VAL A 197 14.83 -29.71 90.90
N PRO A 198 14.39 -30.38 91.98
CA PRO A 198 13.07 -30.13 92.58
C PRO A 198 12.98 -28.73 93.18
N VAL A 199 11.87 -28.03 92.94
CA VAL A 199 11.65 -26.66 93.46
C VAL A 199 11.26 -26.75 94.93
N ILE A 200 12.11 -26.22 95.81
CA ILE A 200 11.97 -26.30 97.27
C ILE A 200 11.22 -25.13 97.92
N ALA A 201 11.13 -23.96 97.27
CA ALA A 201 10.35 -22.83 97.76
C ALA A 201 9.95 -21.89 96.61
N ARG A 202 8.71 -21.37 96.66
CA ARG A 202 8.21 -20.33 95.74
C ARG A 202 7.94 -19.05 96.53
N PHE A 203 8.71 -17.99 96.27
CA PHE A 203 8.40 -16.66 96.78
C PHE A 203 7.47 -15.97 95.78
N VAL A 204 6.25 -15.67 96.24
CA VAL A 204 5.28 -14.86 95.49
C VAL A 204 5.42 -13.44 96.03
N VAL A 205 5.75 -12.49 95.15
CA VAL A 205 5.61 -11.05 95.40
C VAL A 205 4.42 -10.57 94.58
#